data_AF-A0ABD3Q453-F1
#
_entry.id   AF-A0ABD3Q453-F1
#
_cell.length_a   1.000
_cell.length_b   1.000
_cell.length_c   1.000
_cell.angle_alpha   90.00
_cell.angle_beta   90.00
_cell.angle_gamma   90.00
#
_symmetry.space_group_name_H-M   'P 1'
#
loop_
_entity.id
_entity.type
_entity.pdbx_description
1 polymer ?
#
loop_
_entity_poly.entity_id
_entity_poly.type
_entity_poly.pdbx_seq_one_letter_code
_entity_poly.pdbx_strand_id
1 'polypeptide(L)'
;MGVSPMLWTHMVRHWGIKSVLDVGCGRGISTAWFITHGLEFVQCVEGSHDAVLQSIVPNSTLTATAITTTTTTRKKSQEKLWDRGGRLVPSIAVWCVEFTEHVGRNFQPNYLPSFRSAALIFVTHSNWGGWHRVEVHDDEWWRVRWEAAGLVFSQSMTDEARAMAMQDLSRRDLTRHMTEDYMYFVGQHLWLSLQVFINPMVASLPRHSHLFAKHRCFGGRNDGEKIHVDCSHAKNAEGEHLTPLPESFKALNLTKEMDDACLDLIKDFKAGGWPRQGNSKNMKPMNVPESLE
;
A
#
# COMPACT_ATOMS: atom_id res chain seq x y z
N MET A 1 -6.25 -10.61 -3.62
CA MET A 1 -6.55 -9.17 -3.74
C MET A 1 -6.07 -8.43 -2.48
N GLY A 2 -4.90 -7.82 -2.57
CA GLY A 2 -4.33 -6.91 -1.56
C GLY A 2 -5.02 -5.56 -1.42
N VAL A 3 -6.36 -5.52 -1.46
CA VAL A 3 -7.15 -4.29 -1.32
C VAL A 3 -7.38 -3.97 0.16
N SER A 4 -6.96 -2.79 0.61
CA SER A 4 -7.22 -2.34 1.99
C SER A 4 -7.26 -0.81 2.13
N PRO A 5 -8.40 -0.18 1.82
CA PRO A 5 -8.51 1.27 1.93
C PRO A 5 -8.38 1.79 3.36
N MET A 6 -8.64 0.98 4.39
CA MET A 6 -8.37 1.38 5.78
C MET A 6 -6.86 1.50 6.03
N LEU A 7 -6.07 0.54 5.58
CA LEU A 7 -4.62 0.60 5.68
C LEU A 7 -4.04 1.73 4.82
N TRP A 8 -4.51 1.90 3.58
CA TRP A 8 -4.02 2.97 2.70
C TRP A 8 -4.35 4.36 3.26
N THR A 9 -5.56 4.54 3.80
CA THR A 9 -5.93 5.75 4.55
C THR A 9 -4.99 5.99 5.71
N HIS A 10 -4.68 4.94 6.48
CA HIS A 10 -3.77 5.03 7.61
C HIS A 10 -2.34 5.42 7.19
N MET A 11 -1.83 4.81 6.12
CA MET A 11 -0.54 5.12 5.51
C MET A 11 -0.40 6.61 5.17
N VAL A 12 -1.43 7.17 4.53
CA VAL A 12 -1.42 8.58 4.11
C VAL A 12 -1.63 9.52 5.29
N ARG A 13 -2.63 9.25 6.14
CA ARG A 13 -3.03 10.16 7.24
C ARG A 13 -2.10 10.13 8.45
N HIS A 14 -1.63 8.95 8.85
CA HIS A 14 -0.89 8.79 10.10
C HIS A 14 0.62 8.66 9.90
N TRP A 15 1.05 7.98 8.83
CA TRP A 15 2.47 7.87 8.50
C TRP A 15 2.94 8.96 7.54
N GLY A 16 2.03 9.76 6.98
CA GLY A 16 2.37 10.92 6.15
C GLY A 16 2.90 10.54 4.78
N ILE A 17 2.51 9.37 4.24
CA ILE A 17 2.96 8.91 2.93
C ILE A 17 2.32 9.76 1.83
N LYS A 18 3.15 10.39 0.99
CA LYS A 18 2.74 11.24 -0.15
C LYS A 18 3.18 10.71 -1.51
N SER A 19 4.04 9.69 -1.53
CA SER A 19 4.49 9.03 -2.75
C SER A 19 4.68 7.53 -2.53
N VAL A 20 4.28 6.75 -3.54
CA VAL A 20 4.26 5.28 -3.49
C VAL A 20 4.85 4.71 -4.78
N LEU A 21 5.75 3.75 -4.62
CA LEU A 21 6.17 2.83 -5.68
C LEU A 21 5.47 1.48 -5.43
N ASP A 22 4.50 1.16 -6.26
CA ASP A 22 3.70 -0.06 -6.25
C ASP A 22 4.36 -1.12 -7.14
N VAL A 23 5.02 -2.11 -6.53
CA VAL A 23 5.81 -3.16 -7.18
C VAL A 23 4.99 -4.45 -7.24
N GLY A 24 4.79 -4.99 -8.43
CA GLY A 24 3.80 -6.04 -8.64
C GLY A 24 2.39 -5.50 -8.48
N CYS A 25 2.12 -4.34 -9.09
CA CYS A 25 0.86 -3.63 -8.93
C CYS A 25 -0.34 -4.36 -9.55
N GLY A 26 -0.11 -5.44 -10.32
CA GLY A 26 -1.14 -6.21 -11.00
C GLY A 26 -1.93 -5.32 -11.96
N ARG A 27 -3.26 -5.42 -11.90
CA ARG A 27 -4.17 -4.54 -12.66
C ARG A 27 -4.15 -3.08 -12.17
N GLY A 28 -3.44 -2.77 -11.09
CA GLY A 28 -3.21 -1.42 -10.60
C GLY A 28 -4.29 -0.87 -9.67
N ILE A 29 -4.99 -1.72 -8.92
CA ILE A 29 -6.04 -1.29 -7.98
C ILE A 29 -5.47 -0.36 -6.90
N SER A 30 -4.38 -0.76 -6.25
CA SER A 30 -3.77 0.05 -5.18
C SER A 30 -3.17 1.35 -5.74
N THR A 31 -2.48 1.25 -6.89
CA THR A 31 -2.00 2.40 -7.66
C THR A 31 -3.13 3.39 -7.98
N ALA A 32 -4.26 2.91 -8.51
CA ALA A 32 -5.39 3.77 -8.84
C ALA A 32 -5.96 4.46 -7.59
N TRP A 33 -6.06 3.75 -6.46
CA TRP A 33 -6.43 4.36 -5.19
C TRP A 33 -5.47 5.49 -4.81
N PHE A 34 -4.15 5.26 -4.82
CA PHE A 34 -3.19 6.30 -4.47
C PHE A 34 -3.23 7.53 -5.41
N ILE A 35 -3.43 7.31 -6.72
CA ILE A 35 -3.56 8.40 -7.70
C ILE A 35 -4.84 9.21 -7.46
N THR A 36 -5.98 8.53 -7.33
CA THR A 36 -7.27 9.18 -7.03
C THR A 36 -7.24 9.91 -5.69
N HIS A 37 -6.40 9.46 -4.76
CA HIS A 37 -6.23 10.05 -3.44
C HIS A 37 -5.19 11.18 -3.37
N GLY A 38 -4.73 11.67 -4.52
CA GLY A 38 -3.96 12.92 -4.63
C GLY A 38 -2.48 12.79 -4.21
N LEU A 39 -1.93 11.57 -4.19
CA LEU A 39 -0.49 11.40 -3.95
C LEU A 39 0.32 12.04 -5.09
N GLU A 40 1.41 12.70 -4.72
CA GLU A 40 2.20 13.53 -5.63
C GLU A 40 2.94 12.70 -6.68
N PHE A 41 3.44 11.53 -6.26
CA PHE A 41 4.16 10.61 -7.12
C PHE A 41 3.73 9.17 -6.82
N VAL A 42 3.03 8.57 -7.77
CA VAL A 42 2.61 7.17 -7.72
C VAL A 42 3.12 6.46 -8.96
N GLN A 43 3.79 5.33 -8.76
CA GLN A 43 4.42 4.58 -9.81
C GLN A 43 4.07 3.10 -9.68
N CYS A 44 3.50 2.51 -10.74
CA CYS A 44 3.15 1.09 -10.85
C CYS A 44 4.20 0.35 -11.67
N VAL A 45 4.74 -0.76 -11.16
CA VAL A 45 5.68 -1.63 -11.88
C VAL A 45 5.06 -3.02 -11.97
N GLU A 46 4.74 -3.48 -13.18
CA GLU A 46 4.10 -4.78 -13.42
C GLU A 46 4.78 -5.53 -14.57
N GLY A 47 5.08 -6.82 -14.35
CA GLY A 47 5.70 -7.68 -15.34
C GLY A 47 4.72 -8.51 -16.18
N SER A 48 3.53 -8.79 -15.65
CA SER A 48 2.48 -9.56 -16.30
C SER A 48 1.91 -8.81 -17.49
N HIS A 49 1.98 -9.43 -18.67
CA HIS A 49 1.42 -8.86 -19.89
C HIS A 49 -0.10 -8.65 -19.79
N ASP A 50 -0.80 -9.61 -19.19
CA ASP A 50 -2.26 -9.56 -19.04
C ASP A 50 -2.69 -8.44 -18.07
N ALA A 51 -2.02 -8.35 -16.92
CA ALA A 51 -2.28 -7.32 -15.93
C ALA A 51 -2.05 -5.90 -16.50
N VAL A 52 -1.00 -5.74 -17.33
CA VAL A 52 -0.73 -4.48 -18.03
C VAL A 52 -1.82 -4.14 -19.06
N LEU A 53 -2.27 -5.12 -19.86
CA LEU A 53 -3.33 -4.88 -20.84
C LEU A 53 -4.69 -4.56 -20.20
N GLN A 54 -4.94 -5.10 -19.01
CA GLN A 54 -6.19 -4.92 -18.26
C GLN A 54 -6.07 -3.89 -17.14
N SER A 55 -5.01 -3.05 -17.18
CA SER A 55 -4.72 -2.06 -16.16
C SER A 55 -5.84 -1.02 -16.04
N ILE A 56 -6.23 -0.73 -14.80
CA ILE A 56 -7.22 0.31 -14.48
C ILE A 56 -6.56 1.61 -13.99
N VAL A 57 -5.23 1.67 -14.04
CA VAL A 57 -4.49 2.87 -13.66
C VAL A 57 -4.96 4.02 -14.58
N PRO A 58 -5.51 5.11 -14.03
CA PRO A 58 -6.00 6.21 -14.85
C PRO A 58 -4.89 6.77 -15.75
N ASN A 59 -5.21 7.09 -17.01
CA ASN A 59 -4.30 7.82 -17.90
C ASN A 59 -4.09 9.24 -17.34
N SER A 60 -3.14 9.42 -16.41
CA SER A 60 -2.91 10.71 -15.77
C SER A 60 -2.10 11.65 -16.66
N THR A 61 -2.73 12.75 -17.09
CA THR A 61 -2.07 14.00 -17.53
C THR A 61 -1.58 14.85 -16.35
N LEU A 62 -1.90 14.44 -15.12
CA LEU A 62 -1.32 14.99 -13.90
C LEU A 62 0.08 14.41 -13.71
N THR A 63 0.97 15.16 -13.07
CA THR A 63 2.37 14.83 -12.72
C THR A 63 2.58 13.51 -11.95
N ALA A 64 1.56 12.67 -11.81
CA ALA A 64 1.68 11.24 -11.53
C ALA A 64 2.27 10.54 -12.77
N THR A 65 3.55 10.23 -12.69
CA THR A 65 4.20 9.43 -13.72
C THR A 65 3.83 7.96 -13.48
N ALA A 66 2.69 7.51 -13.98
CA ALA A 66 2.41 6.07 -14.08
C ALA A 66 3.27 5.48 -15.22
N ILE A 67 4.53 5.10 -14.94
CA ILE A 67 5.32 4.28 -15.89
C ILE A 67 4.85 2.83 -15.77
N THR A 68 3.81 2.42 -16.47
CA THR A 68 3.49 1.00 -16.63
C THR A 68 4.69 0.32 -17.32
N THR A 69 5.56 -0.31 -16.54
CA THR A 69 6.80 -0.88 -17.06
C THR A 69 6.51 -2.25 -17.64
N THR A 70 6.07 -2.29 -18.91
CA THR A 70 6.10 -3.54 -19.68
C THR A 70 7.50 -4.12 -19.62
N THR A 71 7.62 -5.32 -19.04
CA THR A 71 8.85 -6.10 -19.07
C THR A 71 9.06 -6.61 -20.49
N THR A 72 9.56 -5.77 -21.39
CA THR A 72 10.10 -6.26 -22.67
C THR A 72 11.24 -5.43 -23.26
N THR A 73 11.47 -4.17 -22.85
CA THR A 73 12.70 -3.48 -23.28
C THR A 73 13.27 -2.56 -22.20
N ARG A 74 14.46 -2.92 -21.74
CA ARG A 74 15.35 -2.29 -20.75
C ARG A 74 15.64 -0.79 -20.96
N LYS A 75 15.12 -0.14 -22.00
CA LYS A 75 15.64 1.13 -22.54
C LYS A 75 14.78 2.37 -22.31
N LYS A 76 13.49 2.24 -22.00
CA LYS A 76 12.60 3.41 -21.75
C LYS A 76 12.12 3.53 -20.31
N SER A 77 12.12 2.45 -19.54
CA SER A 77 11.72 2.43 -18.13
C SER A 77 12.75 3.04 -17.17
N GLN A 78 14.01 3.12 -17.60
CA GLN A 78 15.12 3.66 -16.81
C GLN A 78 15.23 5.20 -16.87
N GLU A 79 14.55 5.91 -17.76
CA GLU A 79 14.78 7.35 -17.95
C GLU A 79 13.93 8.26 -17.03
N LYS A 80 12.86 7.73 -16.42
CA LYS A 80 11.97 8.51 -15.52
C LYS A 80 12.02 8.09 -14.05
N LEU A 81 12.51 6.89 -13.76
CA LEU A 81 12.75 6.44 -12.39
C LEU A 81 14.00 7.12 -11.78
N TRP A 82 14.83 7.70 -12.65
CA TRP A 82 16.09 8.32 -12.32
C TRP A 82 16.00 9.82 -12.63
N ASP A 83 16.56 10.66 -11.77
CA ASP A 83 16.73 12.09 -12.05
C ASP A 83 17.58 12.29 -13.32
N ARG A 84 17.65 13.53 -13.81
CA ARG A 84 18.48 13.87 -14.99
C ARG A 84 19.96 13.50 -14.84
N GLY A 85 20.42 13.15 -13.64
CA GLY A 85 21.77 12.66 -13.33
C GLY A 85 21.87 11.13 -13.22
N GLY A 86 20.81 10.38 -13.56
CA GLY A 86 20.83 8.94 -13.44
C GLY A 86 20.84 8.50 -11.98
N ARG A 87 20.08 9.14 -11.09
CA ARG A 87 19.85 8.69 -9.70
C ARG A 87 18.37 8.43 -9.40
N LEU A 88 18.05 7.26 -8.88
CA LEU A 88 16.69 6.88 -8.53
C LEU A 88 15.99 7.93 -7.65
N VAL A 89 14.81 8.43 -8.04
CA VAL A 89 14.02 9.34 -7.19
C VAL A 89 13.48 8.53 -6.02
N PRO A 90 13.88 8.81 -4.77
CA PRO A 90 13.41 8.00 -3.65
C PRO A 90 11.95 8.31 -3.37
N SER A 91 11.13 7.26 -3.48
CA SER A 91 9.75 7.29 -3.01
C SER A 91 9.71 7.27 -1.48
N ILE A 92 8.61 7.70 -0.90
CA ILE A 92 8.44 7.62 0.55
C ILE A 92 8.12 6.17 0.93
N ALA A 93 7.19 5.54 0.21
CA ALA A 93 6.80 4.16 0.46
C ALA A 93 7.00 3.28 -0.79
N VAL A 94 7.36 2.02 -0.55
CA VAL A 94 7.15 0.91 -1.49
C VAL A 94 5.99 0.07 -1.00
N TRP A 95 5.06 -0.22 -1.90
CA TRP A 95 3.98 -1.18 -1.70
C TRP A 95 4.24 -2.40 -2.58
N CYS A 96 4.33 -3.58 -1.99
CA CYS A 96 4.69 -4.82 -2.69
C CYS A 96 3.87 -5.98 -2.13
N VAL A 97 2.69 -6.21 -2.70
CA VAL A 97 1.69 -7.11 -2.13
C VAL A 97 1.33 -8.20 -3.13
N GLU A 98 1.35 -9.45 -2.68
CA GLU A 98 1.16 -10.66 -3.51
C GLU A 98 2.11 -10.68 -4.72
N PHE A 99 3.42 -10.46 -4.48
CA PHE A 99 4.44 -10.37 -5.52
C PHE A 99 5.70 -11.18 -5.22
N THR A 100 6.22 -11.10 -4.00
CA THR A 100 7.54 -11.67 -3.67
C THR A 100 7.57 -13.19 -3.82
N GLU A 101 6.44 -13.84 -3.59
CA GLU A 101 6.25 -15.27 -3.76
C GLU A 101 6.22 -15.74 -5.22
N HIS A 102 5.95 -14.82 -6.16
CA HIS A 102 5.85 -15.09 -7.59
C HIS A 102 7.16 -14.87 -8.35
N VAL A 103 8.18 -14.29 -7.69
CA VAL A 103 9.45 -13.96 -8.31
C VAL A 103 10.60 -14.72 -7.65
N GLY A 104 11.21 -15.61 -8.42
CA GLY A 104 12.32 -16.44 -7.96
C GLY A 104 13.50 -15.60 -7.44
N ARG A 105 14.19 -16.13 -6.42
CA ARG A 105 15.30 -15.46 -5.72
C ARG A 105 16.39 -14.90 -6.64
N ASN A 106 16.67 -15.56 -7.76
CA ASN A 106 17.65 -15.11 -8.75
C ASN A 106 17.29 -13.76 -9.40
N PHE A 107 16.03 -13.33 -9.33
CA PHE A 107 15.55 -12.06 -9.85
C PHE A 107 15.35 -10.98 -8.78
N GLN A 108 15.57 -11.28 -7.49
CA GLN A 108 15.58 -10.28 -6.42
C GLN A 108 16.48 -9.06 -6.69
N PRO A 109 17.66 -9.19 -7.32
CA PRO A 109 18.48 -8.03 -7.68
C PRO A 109 17.76 -7.01 -8.58
N ASN A 110 16.67 -7.38 -9.25
CA ASN A 110 15.93 -6.49 -10.14
C ASN A 110 14.96 -5.55 -9.40
N TYR A 111 14.41 -5.96 -8.25
CA TYR A 111 13.42 -5.18 -7.50
C TYR A 111 13.89 -4.73 -6.12
N LEU A 112 14.90 -5.40 -5.53
CA LEU A 112 15.48 -4.98 -4.26
C LEU A 112 16.04 -3.53 -4.27
N PRO A 113 16.62 -3.01 -5.38
CA PRO A 113 16.99 -1.60 -5.47
C PRO A 113 15.80 -0.65 -5.26
N SER A 114 14.60 -1.03 -5.72
CA SER A 114 13.37 -0.27 -5.47
C SER A 114 13.07 -0.18 -3.98
N PHE A 115 13.20 -1.29 -3.25
CA PHE A 115 12.94 -1.33 -1.81
C PHE A 115 13.95 -0.47 -1.04
N ARG A 116 15.23 -0.55 -1.42
CA ARG A 116 16.31 0.25 -0.84
C ARG A 116 16.23 1.74 -1.16
N SER A 117 15.31 2.14 -2.02
CA SER A 117 15.10 3.54 -2.36
C SER A 117 13.99 4.22 -1.59
N ALA A 118 13.11 3.44 -0.96
CA ALA A 118 12.01 3.96 -0.18
C ALA A 118 12.38 4.09 1.30
N ALA A 119 11.69 5.00 2.00
CA ALA A 119 11.81 5.15 3.45
C ALA A 119 11.07 4.03 4.20
N LEU A 120 9.87 3.68 3.74
CA LEU A 120 9.01 2.64 4.29
C LEU A 120 8.73 1.57 3.24
N ILE A 121 8.78 0.30 3.61
CA ILE A 121 8.55 -0.82 2.72
C ILE A 121 7.43 -1.67 3.31
N PHE A 122 6.35 -1.83 2.56
CA PHE A 122 5.20 -2.67 2.86
C PHE A 122 5.26 -3.87 1.95
N VAL A 123 5.53 -5.05 2.51
CA VAL A 123 5.72 -6.26 1.72
C VAL A 123 4.93 -7.43 2.30
N THR A 124 4.18 -8.14 1.47
CA THR A 124 3.61 -9.44 1.84
C THR A 124 4.42 -10.57 1.21
N HIS A 125 4.21 -11.76 1.74
CA HIS A 125 4.78 -13.00 1.23
C HIS A 125 3.78 -14.13 1.43
N SER A 126 4.10 -15.31 0.90
CA SER A 126 3.27 -16.50 1.11
C SER A 126 4.05 -17.60 1.81
N ASN A 127 3.37 -18.25 2.75
CA ASN A 127 3.83 -19.46 3.43
C ASN A 127 3.25 -20.74 2.79
N TRP A 128 2.50 -20.59 1.69
CA TRP A 128 1.76 -21.66 1.03
C TRP A 128 2.23 -21.79 -0.42
N GLY A 129 2.58 -23.00 -0.83
CA GLY A 129 2.94 -23.31 -2.22
C GLY A 129 1.78 -23.16 -3.21
N GLY A 130 2.10 -23.20 -4.50
CA GLY A 130 1.14 -23.12 -5.60
C GLY A 130 1.86 -23.09 -6.95
N TRP A 131 1.13 -23.27 -8.05
CA TRP A 131 1.74 -23.35 -9.39
C TRP A 131 2.53 -22.08 -9.78
N HIS A 132 2.06 -20.91 -9.31
CA HIS A 132 2.70 -19.61 -9.54
C HIS A 132 3.60 -19.13 -8.41
N ARG A 133 3.72 -19.87 -7.30
CA ARG A 133 4.50 -19.46 -6.14
C ARG A 133 5.84 -20.18 -6.15
N VAL A 134 6.84 -19.47 -6.66
CA VAL A 134 8.18 -20.01 -6.91
C VAL A 134 9.16 -19.70 -5.77
N GLU A 135 8.84 -18.77 -4.88
CA GLU A 135 9.66 -18.40 -3.73
C GLU A 135 8.81 -18.32 -2.45
N VAL A 136 8.66 -19.45 -1.75
CA VAL A 136 7.77 -19.57 -0.59
C VAL A 136 8.61 -19.86 0.65
N HIS A 137 8.57 -18.96 1.62
CA HIS A 137 9.31 -19.06 2.89
C HIS A 137 8.50 -18.40 4.00
N ASP A 138 8.83 -18.73 5.25
CA ASP A 138 8.21 -18.14 6.43
C ASP A 138 8.60 -16.68 6.70
N ASP A 139 7.89 -16.06 7.64
CA ASP A 139 8.09 -14.68 8.08
C ASP A 139 9.55 -14.38 8.50
N GLU A 140 10.23 -15.32 9.17
CA GLU A 140 11.59 -15.14 9.69
C GLU A 140 12.60 -15.09 8.54
N TRP A 141 12.47 -16.00 7.57
CA TRP A 141 13.34 -16.03 6.40
C TRP A 141 13.26 -14.72 5.62
N TRP A 142 12.04 -14.21 5.37
CA TRP A 142 11.85 -12.94 4.67
C TRP A 142 12.40 -11.77 5.48
N ARG A 143 12.20 -11.76 6.80
CA ARG A 143 12.77 -10.76 7.69
C ARG A 143 14.29 -10.71 7.57
N VAL A 144 14.96 -11.84 7.77
CA VAL A 144 16.43 -11.93 7.66
C VAL A 144 16.89 -11.52 6.26
N ARG A 145 16.13 -11.90 5.22
CA ARG A 145 16.47 -11.55 3.83
C ARG A 145 16.44 -10.04 3.58
N TRP A 146 15.43 -9.36 4.09
CA TRP A 146 15.27 -7.91 3.95
C TRP A 146 16.20 -7.13 4.87
N GLU A 147 16.49 -7.64 6.07
CA GLU A 147 17.49 -7.05 6.97
C GLU A 147 18.91 -7.15 6.40
N ALA A 148 19.26 -8.28 5.77
CA ALA A 148 20.52 -8.43 5.05
C ALA A 148 20.66 -7.44 3.87
N ALA A 149 19.56 -6.85 3.39
CA ALA A 149 19.57 -5.80 2.38
C ALA A 149 19.72 -4.37 2.96
N GLY A 150 19.85 -4.24 4.28
CA GLY A 150 20.00 -2.97 4.99
C GLY A 150 18.67 -2.33 5.42
N LEU A 151 17.58 -3.09 5.40
CA LEU A 151 16.28 -2.66 5.93
C LEU A 151 16.17 -3.03 7.42
N VAL A 152 15.30 -2.36 8.16
CA VAL A 152 15.06 -2.65 9.59
C VAL A 152 13.60 -3.03 9.76
N PHE A 153 13.34 -4.23 10.28
CA PHE A 153 11.98 -4.68 10.53
C PHE A 153 11.32 -3.87 11.66
N SER A 154 10.07 -3.45 11.46
CA SER A 154 9.29 -2.72 12.45
C SER A 154 8.09 -3.54 12.89
N GLN A 155 8.21 -4.19 14.04
CA GLN A 155 7.12 -4.98 14.62
C GLN A 155 5.89 -4.11 14.90
N SER A 156 6.07 -2.94 15.50
CA SER A 156 4.94 -2.05 15.86
C SER A 156 4.17 -1.56 14.64
N MET A 157 4.86 -1.17 13.56
CA MET A 157 4.18 -0.76 12.32
C MET A 157 3.55 -1.95 11.60
N THR A 158 4.16 -3.13 11.68
CA THR A 158 3.59 -4.36 11.12
C THR A 158 2.27 -4.70 11.81
N ASP A 159 2.24 -4.67 13.14
CA ASP A 159 1.04 -4.97 13.92
C ASP A 159 -0.06 -3.92 13.68
N GLU A 160 0.31 -2.63 13.67
CA GLU A 160 -0.61 -1.54 13.34
C GLU A 160 -1.16 -1.70 11.91
N ALA A 161 -0.31 -2.00 10.93
CA ALA A 161 -0.71 -2.20 9.54
C ALA A 161 -1.68 -3.39 9.38
N ARG A 162 -1.35 -4.54 9.99
CA ARG A 162 -2.19 -5.73 9.98
C ARG A 162 -3.53 -5.45 10.66
N ALA A 163 -3.54 -4.75 11.80
CA ALA A 163 -4.77 -4.36 12.49
C ALA A 163 -5.66 -3.44 11.65
N MET A 164 -5.08 -2.48 10.90
CA MET A 164 -5.86 -1.65 9.97
C MET A 164 -6.41 -2.47 8.81
N ALA A 165 -5.63 -3.38 8.24
CA ALA A 165 -6.10 -4.27 7.18
C ALA A 165 -7.22 -5.20 7.66
N MET A 166 -7.21 -5.65 8.91
CA MET A 166 -8.29 -6.46 9.48
C MET A 166 -9.64 -5.74 9.52
N GLN A 167 -9.65 -4.40 9.59
CA GLN A 167 -10.92 -3.64 9.57
C GLN A 167 -11.64 -3.77 8.22
N ASP A 168 -10.91 -4.10 7.15
CA ASP A 168 -11.50 -4.33 5.84
C ASP A 168 -12.09 -5.73 5.68
N LEU A 169 -11.80 -6.69 6.58
CA LEU A 169 -12.13 -8.12 6.45
C LEU A 169 -13.56 -8.41 6.01
N SER A 170 -14.52 -7.69 6.60
CA SER A 170 -15.96 -7.89 6.39
C SER A 170 -16.57 -6.94 5.36
N ARG A 171 -15.77 -6.17 4.62
CA ARG A 171 -16.27 -5.28 3.57
C ARG A 171 -17.02 -6.01 2.47
N ARG A 172 -18.03 -5.33 1.94
CA ARG A 172 -18.99 -5.84 0.94
C ARG A 172 -19.35 -4.77 -0.10
N ASP A 173 -18.72 -3.61 -0.01
CA ASP A 173 -19.01 -2.38 -0.73
C ASP A 173 -17.98 -2.09 -1.84
N LEU A 174 -17.00 -2.99 -2.04
CA LEU A 174 -15.92 -2.76 -3.01
C LEU A 174 -16.35 -3.00 -4.46
N THR A 175 -17.25 -3.97 -4.70
CA THR A 175 -17.70 -4.34 -6.04
C THR A 175 -19.19 -4.66 -6.03
N ARG A 176 -19.86 -4.51 -7.17
CA ARG A 176 -21.28 -4.88 -7.33
C ARG A 176 -21.55 -6.38 -7.18
N HIS A 177 -20.49 -7.19 -7.28
CA HIS A 177 -20.56 -8.65 -7.16
C HIS A 177 -20.50 -9.12 -5.70
N MET A 178 -20.26 -8.22 -4.75
CA MET A 178 -20.27 -8.55 -3.33
C MET A 178 -21.70 -8.59 -2.80
N THR A 179 -22.13 -9.75 -2.32
CA THR A 179 -23.48 -9.97 -1.79
C THR A 179 -23.46 -10.43 -0.34
N GLU A 180 -24.62 -10.41 0.32
CA GLU A 180 -24.69 -10.72 1.74
C GLU A 180 -24.45 -12.19 2.10
N ASP A 181 -24.70 -13.07 1.13
CA ASP A 181 -24.62 -14.53 1.27
C ASP A 181 -23.19 -15.06 1.37
N TYR A 182 -22.19 -14.25 0.99
CA TYR A 182 -20.79 -14.67 0.94
C TYR A 182 -19.90 -13.88 1.91
N MET A 183 -18.78 -14.51 2.27
CA MET A 183 -17.64 -13.92 2.98
C MET A 183 -16.48 -13.78 2.00
N TYR A 184 -15.92 -12.58 1.88
CA TYR A 184 -14.93 -12.26 0.84
C TYR A 184 -13.48 -12.19 1.35
N PHE A 185 -13.26 -12.17 2.67
CA PHE A 185 -11.93 -12.10 3.29
C PHE A 185 -11.04 -11.02 2.68
N VAL A 186 -11.57 -9.80 2.58
CA VAL A 186 -10.85 -8.68 1.96
C VAL A 186 -9.53 -8.43 2.69
N GLY A 187 -8.47 -8.18 1.92
CA GLY A 187 -7.14 -7.90 2.46
C GLY A 187 -6.48 -9.09 3.16
N GLN A 188 -6.91 -10.34 2.92
CA GLN A 188 -6.41 -11.53 3.62
C GLN A 188 -4.89 -11.61 3.73
N HIS A 189 -4.20 -11.43 2.61
CA HIS A 189 -2.75 -11.48 2.56
C HIS A 189 -2.09 -10.38 3.40
N LEU A 190 -2.73 -9.21 3.51
CA LEU A 190 -2.22 -8.10 4.30
C LEU A 190 -2.24 -8.43 5.79
N TRP A 191 -3.41 -8.80 6.34
CA TRP A 191 -3.48 -9.05 7.79
C TRP A 191 -2.82 -10.37 8.23
N LEU A 192 -2.58 -11.32 7.31
CA LEU A 192 -1.82 -12.53 7.61
C LEU A 192 -0.30 -12.36 7.52
N SER A 193 0.20 -11.71 6.47
CA SER A 193 1.60 -11.84 6.05
C SER A 193 2.33 -10.53 5.79
N LEU A 194 1.65 -9.38 5.88
CA LEU A 194 2.29 -8.08 5.68
C LEU A 194 3.43 -7.90 6.69
N GLN A 195 4.56 -7.40 6.23
CA GLN A 195 5.68 -6.98 7.05
C GLN A 195 6.07 -5.56 6.64
N VAL A 196 6.38 -4.74 7.64
CA VAL A 196 6.78 -3.35 7.43
C VAL A 196 8.24 -3.18 7.81
N PHE A 197 9.02 -2.62 6.89
CA PHE A 197 10.42 -2.30 7.10
C PHE A 197 10.68 -0.81 6.94
N ILE A 198 11.66 -0.32 7.70
CA ILE A 198 12.16 1.04 7.63
C ILE A 198 13.56 1.00 7.02
N ASN A 199 13.80 1.86 6.04
CA ASN A 199 15.13 2.12 5.53
C ASN A 199 15.67 3.38 6.20
N PRO A 200 16.54 3.26 7.22
CA PRO A 200 16.99 4.41 7.99
C PRO A 200 17.74 5.43 7.13
N MET A 201 18.46 5.00 6.10
CA MET A 201 19.22 5.88 5.21
C MET A 201 18.34 6.82 4.38
N VAL A 202 17.12 6.37 4.05
CA VAL A 202 16.17 7.16 3.27
C VAL A 202 15.21 7.90 4.20
N ALA A 203 14.72 7.25 5.25
CA ALA A 203 13.80 7.84 6.22
C ALA A 203 14.42 9.04 6.97
N SER A 204 15.74 9.05 7.19
CA SER A 204 16.44 10.15 7.88
C SER A 204 16.71 11.38 7.00
N LEU A 205 16.36 11.36 5.71
CA LEU A 205 16.63 12.49 4.83
C LEU A 205 15.73 13.69 5.17
N PRO A 206 16.23 14.94 5.11
CA PRO A 206 15.44 16.12 5.47
C PRO A 206 14.10 16.25 4.74
N ARG A 207 14.03 15.84 3.47
CA ARG A 207 12.78 15.83 2.69
C ARG A 207 11.71 14.87 3.23
N HIS A 208 12.08 13.88 4.03
CA HIS A 208 11.16 12.90 4.64
C HIS A 208 10.88 13.21 6.11
N SER A 209 11.30 14.38 6.61
CA SER A 209 11.01 14.83 7.98
C SER A 209 9.52 14.99 8.29
N HIS A 210 8.65 14.99 7.27
CA HIS A 210 7.21 14.96 7.40
C HIS A 210 6.64 13.58 7.72
N LEU A 211 7.42 12.50 7.62
CA LEU A 211 6.95 11.17 7.99
C LEU A 211 6.49 11.14 9.45
N PHE A 212 5.47 10.32 9.71
CA PHE A 212 4.85 10.20 11.03
C PHE A 212 4.24 11.53 11.51
N ALA A 213 3.51 12.20 10.60
CA ALA A 213 2.90 13.52 10.72
C ALA A 213 1.79 13.66 11.80
N LYS A 214 1.78 12.84 12.86
CA LYS A 214 0.83 12.99 13.97
C LYS A 214 0.96 14.41 14.55
N HIS A 215 -0.18 15.06 14.75
CA HIS A 215 -0.21 16.34 15.44
C HIS A 215 0.38 16.19 16.85
N ARG A 216 1.03 17.24 17.35
CA ARG A 216 1.76 17.18 18.63
C ARG A 216 1.14 17.98 19.76
N CYS A 217 0.19 18.87 19.47
CA CYS A 217 -0.41 19.70 20.51
C CYS A 217 -1.40 18.91 21.35
N PHE A 218 -1.31 19.06 22.68
CA PHE A 218 -2.19 18.35 23.61
C PHE A 218 -3.60 18.96 23.56
N GLY A 219 -4.58 18.15 23.20
CA GLY A 219 -6.00 18.54 23.09
C GLY A 219 -6.85 18.11 24.28
N GLY A 220 -6.28 17.42 25.27
CA GLY A 220 -7.02 16.88 26.43
C GLY A 220 -6.95 15.35 26.52
N ARG A 221 -7.94 14.76 27.18
CA ARG A 221 -8.10 13.30 27.30
C ARG A 221 -9.48 12.86 26.82
N ASN A 222 -9.56 11.73 26.11
CA ASN A 222 -10.80 11.03 25.79
C ASN A 222 -10.69 9.60 26.30
N ASP A 223 -11.65 9.14 27.11
CA ASP A 223 -11.66 7.80 27.72
C ASP A 223 -10.32 7.38 28.38
N GLY A 224 -9.60 8.36 28.94
CA GLY A 224 -8.29 8.17 29.58
C GLY A 224 -7.09 8.27 28.65
N GLU A 225 -7.27 8.29 27.33
CA GLU A 225 -6.21 8.44 26.33
C GLU A 225 -5.91 9.91 26.03
N LYS A 226 -4.63 10.24 25.79
CA LYS A 226 -4.22 11.60 25.41
C LYS A 226 -4.65 11.89 23.97
N ILE A 227 -5.37 13.00 23.79
CA ILE A 227 -5.73 13.49 22.46
C ILE A 227 -4.64 14.44 21.99
N HIS A 228 -4.13 14.21 20.79
CA HIS A 228 -3.30 15.17 20.09
C HIS A 228 -4.11 15.87 18.99
N VAL A 229 -4.06 17.19 18.94
CA VAL A 229 -4.78 18.04 17.99
C VAL A 229 -3.82 18.95 17.24
N ASP A 230 -4.26 19.50 16.12
CA ASP A 230 -3.56 20.62 15.49
C ASP A 230 -3.42 21.76 16.51
N CYS A 231 -2.23 22.33 16.57
CA CYS A 231 -1.92 23.46 17.45
C CYS A 231 -2.79 24.67 17.16
N SER A 232 -3.29 24.82 15.93
CA SER A 232 -4.26 25.85 15.56
C SER A 232 -5.64 25.68 16.22
N HIS A 233 -6.01 24.46 16.60
CA HIS A 233 -7.33 24.11 17.15
C HIS A 233 -7.32 23.87 18.66
N ALA A 234 -6.14 23.91 19.28
CA ALA A 234 -5.98 23.67 20.71
C ALA A 234 -6.44 24.88 21.52
N LYS A 235 -7.75 24.97 21.80
CA LYS A 235 -8.39 26.08 22.53
C LYS A 235 -7.79 26.37 23.93
N ASN A 236 -7.13 25.37 24.53
CA ASN A 236 -6.52 25.45 25.87
C ASN A 236 -4.99 25.26 25.84
N ALA A 237 -4.36 25.25 24.66
CA ALA A 237 -2.90 25.19 24.59
C ALA A 237 -2.34 26.61 24.83
N GLU A 238 -2.34 27.04 26.09
CA GLU A 238 -1.67 28.27 26.49
C GLU A 238 -0.16 28.00 26.60
N GLY A 239 0.63 28.72 25.80
CA GLY A 239 2.09 28.71 25.85
C GLY A 239 2.72 29.38 24.62
N GLU A 240 3.73 30.21 24.83
CA GLU A 240 4.46 30.97 23.78
C GLU A 240 5.28 30.09 22.80
N HIS A 241 5.15 28.77 22.87
CA HIS A 241 6.01 27.79 22.17
C HIS A 241 5.23 26.73 21.38
N LEU A 242 4.01 27.03 20.93
CA LEU A 242 3.33 26.14 19.97
C LEU A 242 4.02 26.25 18.60
N THR A 243 4.57 25.14 18.13
CA THR A 243 5.14 25.04 16.79
C THR A 243 4.17 24.24 15.92
N PRO A 244 3.24 24.89 15.19
CA PRO A 244 2.35 24.18 14.29
C PRO A 244 3.17 23.44 13.22
N LEU A 245 2.66 22.30 12.77
CA LEU A 245 3.27 21.59 11.66
C LEU A 245 3.20 22.47 10.40
N PRO A 246 4.28 22.59 9.62
CA PRO A 246 4.22 23.21 8.30
C PRO A 246 3.14 22.55 7.45
N GLU A 247 2.49 23.31 6.56
CA GLU A 247 1.45 22.77 5.67
C GLU A 247 1.98 21.61 4.82
N SER A 248 3.23 21.71 4.37
CA SER A 248 3.92 20.64 3.64
C SER A 248 4.13 19.36 4.45
N PHE A 249 3.99 19.40 5.77
CA PHE A 249 4.12 18.23 6.66
C PHE A 249 2.77 17.62 7.03
N LYS A 250 1.67 18.35 6.82
CA LYS A 250 0.33 17.81 7.05
C LYS A 250 0.05 16.68 6.06
N ALA A 251 -0.71 15.70 6.54
CA ALA A 251 -1.18 14.62 5.70
C ALA A 251 -2.17 15.12 4.65
N LEU A 252 -2.32 14.36 3.57
CA LEU A 252 -3.32 14.66 2.54
C LEU A 252 -4.73 14.56 3.12
N ASN A 253 -5.58 15.51 2.73
CA ASN A 253 -6.99 15.48 3.11
C ASN A 253 -7.76 14.54 2.17
N LEU A 254 -8.05 13.33 2.65
CA LEU A 254 -8.82 12.35 1.89
C LEU A 254 -10.32 12.64 2.03
N THR A 255 -11.04 12.70 0.91
CA THR A 255 -12.47 12.99 0.87
C THR A 255 -13.26 11.78 0.38
N LYS A 256 -14.57 11.76 0.68
CA LYS A 256 -15.45 10.68 0.27
C LYS A 256 -15.57 10.59 -1.26
N GLU A 257 -15.50 11.73 -1.95
CA GLU A 257 -15.55 11.77 -3.41
C GLU A 257 -14.36 11.04 -4.04
N MET A 258 -13.19 11.04 -3.39
CA MET A 258 -12.00 10.29 -3.82
C MET A 258 -12.22 8.78 -3.65
N ASP A 259 -12.83 8.37 -2.53
CA ASP A 259 -13.21 6.98 -2.30
C ASP A 259 -14.23 6.50 -3.34
N ASP A 260 -15.30 7.27 -3.58
CA ASP A 260 -16.35 6.95 -4.55
C ASP A 260 -15.77 6.84 -5.97
N ALA A 261 -14.88 7.75 -6.37
CA ALA A 261 -14.18 7.70 -7.66
C ALA A 261 -13.32 6.45 -7.82
N CYS A 262 -12.64 6.00 -6.75
CA CYS A 262 -11.85 4.78 -6.79
C CYS A 262 -12.74 3.53 -6.83
N LEU A 263 -13.83 3.49 -6.06
CA LEU A 263 -14.80 2.40 -6.08
C LEU A 263 -15.43 2.23 -7.45
N ASP A 264 -15.68 3.35 -8.15
CA ASP A 264 -16.19 3.33 -9.50
C ASP A 264 -15.27 2.64 -10.52
N LEU A 265 -13.94 2.64 -10.30
CA LEU A 265 -12.98 1.95 -11.16
C LEU A 265 -13.00 0.43 -10.98
N ILE A 266 -13.31 -0.04 -9.77
CA ILE A 266 -13.29 -1.47 -9.43
C ILE A 266 -14.67 -2.11 -9.33
N LYS A 267 -15.76 -1.34 -9.48
CA LYS A 267 -17.14 -1.80 -9.24
C LYS A 267 -17.56 -3.06 -10.00
N ASP A 268 -17.00 -3.25 -11.20
CA ASP A 268 -17.34 -4.38 -12.09
C ASP A 268 -16.32 -5.54 -11.98
N PHE A 269 -15.39 -5.49 -11.01
CA PHE A 269 -14.47 -6.59 -10.75
C PHE A 269 -15.20 -7.75 -10.05
N LYS A 270 -14.83 -8.98 -10.41
CA LYS A 270 -15.34 -10.16 -9.72
C LYS A 270 -14.62 -10.34 -8.38
N ALA A 271 -15.39 -10.47 -7.30
CA ALA A 271 -14.87 -10.77 -5.97
C ALA A 271 -15.07 -12.24 -5.62
N GLY A 272 -14.05 -12.85 -5.02
CA GLY A 272 -14.08 -14.26 -4.60
C GLY A 272 -14.72 -14.40 -3.23
N GLY A 273 -15.71 -15.28 -3.12
CA GLY A 273 -16.55 -15.38 -1.94
C GLY A 273 -16.80 -16.82 -1.49
N TRP A 274 -16.84 -17.00 -0.17
CA TRP A 274 -17.19 -18.25 0.50
C TRP A 274 -18.62 -18.18 1.06
N PRO A 275 -19.50 -19.16 0.79
CA PRO A 275 -20.87 -19.15 1.30
C PRO A 275 -20.90 -19.11 2.84
N ARG A 276 -21.79 -18.30 3.43
CA ARG A 276 -22.02 -18.32 4.89
C ARG A 276 -22.66 -19.64 5.32
N GLN A 277 -22.14 -20.25 6.39
CA GLN A 277 -22.70 -21.47 6.98
C GLN A 277 -24.14 -21.18 7.46
N GLY A 278 -25.12 -21.80 6.77
CA GLY A 278 -26.55 -21.54 6.92
C GLY A 278 -27.30 -21.70 5.58
N ASN A 279 -26.74 -21.15 4.50
CA ASN A 279 -27.24 -21.28 3.12
C ASN A 279 -26.45 -22.30 2.27
N SER A 280 -25.51 -23.03 2.89
CA SER A 280 -24.51 -23.87 2.21
C SER A 280 -25.04 -25.15 1.56
N LYS A 281 -26.31 -25.52 1.76
CA LYS A 281 -26.82 -26.81 1.25
C LYS A 281 -26.89 -26.88 -0.28
N ASN A 282 -26.85 -25.75 -1.00
CA ASN A 282 -26.86 -25.71 -2.47
C ASN A 282 -25.93 -24.66 -3.13
N MET A 283 -25.15 -23.87 -2.38
CA MET A 283 -24.30 -22.81 -2.95
C MET A 283 -22.84 -23.26 -3.09
N LYS A 284 -22.30 -23.18 -4.30
CA LYS A 284 -20.87 -23.44 -4.59
C LYS A 284 -20.03 -22.18 -4.28
N PRO A 285 -18.74 -22.33 -3.94
CA PRO A 285 -17.81 -21.21 -3.82
C PRO A 285 -17.81 -20.37 -5.11
N MET A 286 -17.80 -19.04 -4.97
CA MET A 286 -17.73 -18.15 -6.13
C MET A 286 -16.26 -17.99 -6.51
N ASN A 287 -15.81 -18.75 -7.51
CA ASN A 287 -14.44 -18.69 -8.01
C ASN A 287 -14.25 -17.44 -8.89
N VAL A 288 -13.19 -16.70 -8.59
CA VAL A 288 -12.65 -15.66 -9.44
C VAL A 288 -11.73 -16.33 -10.46
N PRO A 289 -11.82 -16.05 -11.78
CA PRO A 289 -10.79 -16.50 -12.71
C PRO A 289 -9.43 -15.97 -12.25
N GLU A 290 -8.42 -16.85 -12.16
CA GLU A 290 -7.05 -16.53 -11.70
C GLU A 290 -6.33 -15.43 -12.51
N SER A 291 -6.91 -14.98 -13.63
CA SER A 291 -6.43 -13.82 -14.40
C SER A 291 -6.70 -12.46 -13.74
N LEU A 292 -6.90 -12.44 -12.42
CA LEU A 292 -7.21 -11.23 -11.63
C LEU A 292 -6.10 -10.87 -10.63
N GLU A 293 -4.99 -11.61 -10.65
CA GLU A 293 -3.71 -11.23 -10.04
C GLU A 293 -2.95 -10.25 -10.95
#